data_AF-A0A0E2Z2W3-F1
#
_entry.id   AF-A0A0E2Z2W3-F1
#
_cell.length_a   1.000
_cell.length_b   1.000
_cell.length_c   1.000
_cell.angle_alpha   90.00
_cell.angle_beta   90.00
_cell.angle_gamma   90.00
#
_symmetry.space_group_name_H-M   'P 1'
#
loop_
_entity.id
_entity.type
_entity.pdbx_description
1 polymer ?
#
loop_
_entity_poly.entity_id
_entity_poly.type
_entity_poly.pdbx_seq_one_letter_code
_entity_poly.pdbx_strand_id
1 'polypeptide(L)'
;MPDDYPDYPSHQQILAYFQAYTEHFQLQKYIRFNVAVQQVRKIAKERWHLSLSDGTEAEFDYLFIANGHLSIPRHPDWKDDFSGHYLHAHDYKTNQGLENQRVLVVG
;
A
#
# COMPACT_ATOMS: atom_id res chain seq x y z
N MET A 1 -6.71 20.24 2.72
CA MET A 1 -5.27 20.39 2.43
C MET A 1 -4.86 21.78 2.88
N PRO A 2 -3.61 22.00 3.31
CA PRO A 2 -3.11 23.34 3.60
C PRO A 2 -3.19 24.26 2.37
N ASP A 3 -3.49 25.55 2.57
CA ASP A 3 -3.66 26.53 1.48
C ASP A 3 -2.33 26.84 0.75
N ASP A 4 -1.19 26.55 1.39
CA ASP A 4 0.15 26.74 0.85
C ASP A 4 0.66 25.57 0.00
N TYR A 5 -0.11 24.48 -0.13
CA TYR A 5 0.23 23.38 -1.01
C TYR A 5 -0.13 23.70 -2.47
N PRO A 6 0.66 23.24 -3.46
CA PRO A 6 0.29 23.38 -4.86
C PRO A 6 -0.91 22.48 -5.20
N ASP A 7 -1.57 22.76 -6.32
CA ASP A 7 -2.68 21.93 -6.84
C ASP A 7 -2.28 20.46 -7.02
N TYR A 8 -1.00 20.20 -7.34
CA TYR A 8 -0.41 18.87 -7.46
C TYR A 8 0.69 18.68 -6.42
N PRO A 9 0.33 18.30 -5.18
CA PRO A 9 1.29 18.12 -4.10
C PRO A 9 2.20 16.92 -4.35
N SER A 10 3.43 17.01 -3.86
CA SER A 10 4.36 15.87 -3.86
C SER A 10 3.89 14.75 -2.93
N HIS A 11 4.41 13.54 -3.12
CA HIS A 11 4.10 12.43 -2.22
C HIS A 11 4.50 12.71 -0.75
N GLN A 12 5.53 13.55 -0.53
CA GLN A 12 5.96 13.96 0.80
C GLN A 12 4.92 14.89 1.46
N GLN A 13 4.38 15.83 0.69
CA GLN A 13 3.31 16.73 1.13
C GLN A 13 2.03 15.93 1.46
N ILE A 14 1.64 14.99 0.60
CA ILE A 14 0.49 14.11 0.87
C ILE A 14 0.70 13.29 2.15
N LEU A 15 1.90 12.74 2.37
CA LEU A 15 2.21 12.00 3.60
C LEU A 15 2.08 12.90 4.84
N ALA A 16 2.65 14.10 4.81
CA ALA A 16 2.56 15.06 5.90
C ALA A 16 1.11 15.44 6.21
N TYR A 17 0.28 15.61 5.18
CA TYR A 17 -1.15 15.84 5.35
C TYR A 17 -1.85 14.67 6.06
N PHE A 18 -1.58 13.41 5.67
CA PHE A 18 -2.19 12.25 6.34
C PHE A 18 -1.74 12.11 7.80
N GLN A 19 -0.49 12.44 8.10
CA GLN A 19 0.01 12.47 9.48
C GLN A 19 -0.71 13.55 10.30
N ALA A 20 -0.81 14.78 9.77
CA ALA A 20 -1.54 15.87 10.42
C ALA A 20 -3.03 15.54 10.62
N TYR A 21 -3.67 14.89 9.64
CA TYR A 21 -5.05 14.43 9.76
C TYR A 21 -5.21 13.40 10.90
N THR A 22 -4.28 12.45 10.99
CA THR A 22 -4.27 11.40 12.01
C THR A 22 -4.08 12.00 13.41
N GLU A 23 -3.25 13.02 13.54
CA GLU A 23 -3.03 13.78 14.78
C GLU A 23 -4.26 14.61 15.16
N HIS A 24 -4.79 15.41 14.23
CA HIS A 24 -5.93 16.30 14.47
C HIS A 24 -7.15 15.56 15.02
N PHE A 25 -7.45 14.39 14.45
CA PHE A 25 -8.57 13.54 14.88
C PHE A 25 -8.18 12.49 15.94
N GLN A 26 -6.93 12.51 16.43
CA GLN A 26 -6.40 11.59 17.44
C GLN A 26 -6.62 10.11 17.08
N LEU A 27 -6.44 9.76 15.81
CA LEU A 27 -6.72 8.43 15.28
C LEU A 27 -5.61 7.42 15.60
N GLN A 28 -4.40 7.90 15.91
CA GLN A 28 -3.21 7.08 16.20
C GLN A 28 -3.50 5.99 17.25
N LYS A 29 -4.34 6.28 18.25
CA LYS A 29 -4.71 5.33 19.33
C LYS A 29 -5.47 4.10 18.86
N TYR A 30 -6.05 4.13 17.66
CA TYR A 30 -6.77 3.00 17.06
C TYR A 30 -5.91 2.19 16.09
N ILE A 31 -4.67 2.61 15.82
CA ILE A 31 -3.80 2.00 14.82
C ILE A 31 -2.73 1.16 15.51
N ARG A 32 -2.66 -0.12 15.16
CA ARG A 32 -1.56 -1.02 15.53
C ARG A 32 -0.63 -1.19 14.35
N PHE A 33 0.51 -0.50 14.37
CA PHE A 33 1.55 -0.66 13.35
C PHE A 33 2.31 -1.98 13.54
N ASN A 34 2.93 -2.46 12.46
CA ASN A 34 3.72 -3.70 12.44
C ASN A 34 2.94 -4.97 12.84
N VAL A 35 1.62 -4.96 12.64
CA VAL A 35 0.74 -6.11 12.88
C VAL A 35 -0.03 -6.41 11.60
N ALA A 36 0.35 -7.47 10.90
CA ALA A 36 -0.36 -7.90 9.70
C ALA A 36 -1.58 -8.74 10.06
N VAL A 37 -2.71 -8.50 9.39
CA VAL A 37 -3.87 -9.39 9.44
C VAL A 37 -3.60 -10.56 8.51
N GLN A 38 -3.42 -11.77 9.07
CA GLN A 38 -3.06 -12.97 8.30
C GLN A 38 -4.28 -13.72 7.80
N GLN A 39 -5.32 -13.80 8.62
CA GLN A 39 -6.55 -14.48 8.26
C GLN A 39 -7.76 -13.74 8.83
N VAL A 40 -8.83 -13.73 8.05
CA VAL A 40 -10.16 -13.27 8.49
C VAL A 40 -11.17 -14.35 8.17
N ARG A 41 -12.00 -14.72 9.15
CA ARG A 41 -13.09 -15.69 8.97
C ARG A 41 -14.37 -15.16 9.59
N LYS A 42 -15.48 -15.37 8.90
CA LYS A 42 -16.80 -15.10 9.46
C LYS A 42 -17.16 -16.17 10.48
N ILE A 43 -17.70 -15.77 11.62
CA ILE A 43 -18.12 -16.65 12.70
C ILE A 43 -19.62 -16.50 12.99
N ALA A 44 -20.15 -17.24 13.96
CA ALA A 44 -21.55 -17.16 14.34
C ALA A 44 -21.96 -15.73 14.73
N LYS A 45 -23.27 -15.44 14.61
CA LYS A 45 -23.87 -14.12 14.89
C LYS A 45 -23.35 -12.99 13.99
N GLU A 46 -22.95 -13.31 12.76
CA GLU A 46 -22.48 -12.32 11.77
C GLU A 46 -21.22 -11.55 12.18
N ARG A 47 -20.42 -12.12 13.10
CA ARG A 47 -19.17 -11.53 13.58
C ARG A 47 -17.96 -12.04 12.79
N TRP A 48 -16.80 -11.46 13.05
CA TRP A 48 -15.54 -11.78 12.39
C TRP A 48 -14.50 -12.18 13.40
N HIS A 49 -13.68 -13.16 13.04
CA HIS A 49 -12.50 -13.57 13.78
C HIS A 49 -11.25 -13.32 12.94
N LEU A 50 -10.26 -12.67 13.53
CA LEU A 50 -9.00 -12.27 12.91
C LEU A 50 -7.84 -12.96 13.61
N SER A 51 -6.91 -13.47 12.80
CA SER A 51 -5.60 -13.97 13.23
C SER A 51 -4.52 -12.99 12.79
N LEU A 52 -3.73 -12.50 13.74
CA LEU A 52 -2.73 -11.44 13.53
C LEU A 52 -1.30 -12.00 13.61
N SER A 53 -0.36 -11.31 12.96
CA SER A 53 1.03 -11.75 12.87
C SER A 53 1.81 -11.78 14.18
N ASP A 54 1.30 -11.11 15.22
CA ASP A 54 1.88 -11.13 16.58
C ASP A 54 1.29 -12.24 17.47
N GLY A 55 0.49 -13.14 16.89
CA GLY A 55 -0.18 -14.22 17.60
C GLY A 55 -1.49 -13.80 18.27
N THR A 56 -1.91 -12.54 18.14
CA THR A 56 -3.23 -12.11 18.65
C THR A 56 -4.34 -12.77 17.83
N GLU A 57 -5.32 -13.33 18.53
CA GLU A 57 -6.62 -13.70 17.98
C GLU A 57 -7.68 -12.73 18.51
N ALA A 58 -8.52 -12.19 17.63
CA ALA A 58 -9.49 -11.16 18.00
C ALA A 58 -10.82 -11.32 17.26
N GLU A 59 -11.92 -10.98 17.94
CA GLU A 59 -13.25 -10.99 17.35
C GLU A 59 -13.84 -9.59 17.27
N PHE A 60 -14.49 -9.28 16.16
CA PHE A 60 -15.11 -7.98 15.88
C PHE A 60 -16.50 -8.14 15.31
N ASP A 61 -17.38 -7.19 15.58
CA ASP A 61 -18.74 -7.19 15.04
C ASP A 61 -18.77 -6.78 13.57
N TYR A 62 -17.85 -5.91 13.16
CA TYR A 62 -17.75 -5.38 11.80
C TYR A 62 -16.31 -5.41 11.29
N LEU A 63 -16.15 -5.51 9.97
CA LEU A 63 -14.88 -5.52 9.28
C LEU A 63 -14.90 -4.51 8.13
N PHE A 64 -13.92 -3.62 8.12
CA PHE A 64 -13.67 -2.70 7.01
C PHE A 64 -12.35 -3.08 6.35
N ILE A 65 -12.39 -3.37 5.04
CA ILE A 65 -11.20 -3.72 4.25
C ILE A 65 -10.65 -2.46 3.58
N ALA A 66 -9.44 -2.06 3.99
CA ALA A 66 -8.75 -0.87 3.48
C ALA A 66 -7.30 -1.18 3.07
N ASN A 67 -7.04 -2.38 2.53
CA ASN A 67 -5.71 -2.86 2.17
C ASN A 67 -5.18 -2.36 0.80
N GLY A 68 -6.01 -1.63 0.04
CA GLY A 68 -5.67 -1.15 -1.30
C GLY A 68 -5.57 -2.28 -2.35
N HIS A 69 -5.26 -1.92 -3.59
CA HIS A 69 -5.21 -2.85 -4.72
C HIS A 69 -3.99 -2.65 -5.64
N LEU A 70 -3.08 -1.72 -5.32
CA LEU A 70 -1.92 -1.35 -6.14
C LEU A 70 -0.58 -1.92 -5.64
N SER A 71 -0.63 -2.86 -4.69
CA SER A 71 0.57 -3.42 -4.05
C SER A 71 1.15 -4.65 -4.75
N ILE A 72 0.34 -5.41 -5.50
CA ILE A 72 0.79 -6.63 -6.19
C ILE A 72 0.89 -6.32 -7.68
N PRO A 73 2.10 -6.33 -8.27
CA PRO A 73 2.29 -6.04 -9.69
C PRO A 73 1.71 -7.14 -10.58
N ARG A 74 1.15 -6.75 -11.73
CA ARG A 74 0.74 -7.69 -12.78
C ARG A 74 1.80 -7.72 -13.86
N HIS A 75 2.39 -8.88 -14.06
CA HIS A 75 3.44 -9.07 -15.04
C HIS A 75 2.86 -9.61 -16.36
N PRO A 76 3.41 -9.21 -17.52
CA PRO A 76 3.09 -9.83 -18.80
C PRO A 76 3.78 -11.19 -18.94
N ASP A 77 3.15 -12.11 -19.66
CA ASP A 77 3.66 -13.48 -19.86
C ASP A 77 5.03 -13.51 -20.56
N TRP A 78 5.27 -12.57 -21.49
CA TRP A 78 6.51 -12.49 -22.27
C TRP A 78 7.72 -11.95 -21.51
N LYS A 79 7.57 -11.56 -20.23
CA LYS A 79 8.67 -10.92 -19.47
C LYS A 79 9.94 -11.79 -19.43
N ASP A 80 9.77 -13.11 -19.46
CA ASP A 80 10.86 -14.08 -19.34
C ASP A 80 11.49 -14.41 -20.71
N ASP A 81 10.81 -14.08 -21.80
CA ASP A 81 11.33 -14.23 -23.17
C ASP A 81 12.24 -13.06 -23.57
N PHE A 82 12.17 -11.94 -22.84
CA PHE A 82 12.99 -10.78 -23.10
C PHE A 82 14.39 -10.96 -22.51
N SER A 83 15.42 -10.90 -23.38
CA SER A 83 16.82 -11.06 -22.97
C SER A 83 17.42 -9.82 -22.31
N GLY A 84 16.74 -8.67 -22.36
CA GLY A 84 17.16 -7.44 -21.71
C GLY A 84 16.66 -7.32 -20.27
N HIS A 85 16.93 -6.17 -19.66
CA HIS A 85 16.45 -5.89 -18.31
C HIS A 85 14.96 -5.52 -18.32
N TYR A 86 14.14 -6.34 -17.67
CA TYR A 86 12.74 -6.06 -17.40
C TYR A 86 12.56 -5.42 -16.01
N LEU A 87 11.73 -4.38 -15.92
CA LEU A 87 11.38 -3.68 -14.68
C LEU A 87 9.89 -3.33 -14.69
N HIS A 88 9.14 -3.73 -13.65
CA HIS A 88 7.75 -3.31 -13.47
C HIS A 88 7.70 -1.93 -12.78
N ALA A 89 6.70 -1.10 -13.11
CA ALA A 89 6.57 0.26 -12.55
C ALA A 89 6.48 0.30 -11.01
N HIS A 90 6.01 -0.78 -10.39
CA HIS A 90 5.99 -0.99 -8.94
C HIS A 90 7.39 -0.86 -8.30
N ASP A 91 8.41 -1.38 -8.98
CA ASP A 91 9.81 -1.43 -8.51
C ASP A 91 10.62 -0.19 -8.90
N TYR A 92 10.14 0.60 -9.87
CA TYR A 92 10.79 1.83 -10.31
C TYR A 92 10.76 2.90 -9.21
N LYS A 93 11.93 3.47 -8.86
CA LYS A 93 12.07 4.54 -7.86
C LYS A 93 12.75 5.79 -8.41
N THR A 94 13.80 5.61 -9.19
CA THR A 94 14.57 6.68 -9.81
C THR A 94 15.03 6.24 -11.19
N ASN A 95 15.52 7.19 -11.99
CA ASN A 95 16.12 6.90 -13.28
C ASN A 95 17.55 6.35 -13.19
N GLN A 96 18.09 6.16 -11.97
CA GLN A 96 19.43 5.65 -11.77
C GLN A 96 19.57 4.23 -12.31
N GLY A 97 20.59 3.99 -13.13
CA GLY A 97 20.82 2.72 -13.83
C GLY A 97 20.20 2.63 -15.22
N LEU A 98 19.40 3.62 -15.62
CA LEU A 98 18.81 3.71 -16.96
C LEU A 98 19.59 4.67 -17.90
N GLU A 99 20.69 5.25 -17.42
CA GLU A 99 21.49 6.18 -18.21
C GLU A 99 22.09 5.49 -19.44
N ASN A 100 21.99 6.16 -20.59
CA ASN A 100 22.47 5.65 -21.90
C ASN A 100 21.83 4.32 -22.34
N GLN A 101 20.75 3.88 -21.69
CA GLN A 101 20.00 2.69 -22.08
C GLN A 101 18.94 3.04 -23.14
N ARG A 102 18.54 2.03 -23.91
CA ARG A 102 17.37 2.10 -24.80
C ARG A 102 16.16 1.59 -24.03
N VAL A 103 15.31 2.50 -23.58
CA VAL A 103 14.16 2.19 -22.72
C VAL A 103 12.86 2.18 -23.51
N LEU A 104 12.01 1.17 -23.28
CA LEU A 104 10.63 1.09 -23.77
C LEU A 104 9.70 1.05 -22.56
N VAL A 105 8.70 1.92 -22.54
CA VAL A 105 7.61 1.89 -21.56
C VAL A 105 6.41 1.16 -22.16
N VAL A 106 5.91 0.15 -21.46
CA VAL A 106 4.71 -0.61 -21.84
C VAL A 106 3.59 -0.21 -20.89
N GLY A 107 2.44 0.19 -21.43
CA GLY A 107 1.24 0.61 -20.69
C GLY A 107 0.05 -0.29 -21.00
#